data_AF-A0A2W4MPS1-F1
#
_entry.id   AF-A0A2W4MPS1-F1
#
_cell.length_a   1.000
_cell.length_b   1.000
_cell.length_c   1.000
_cell.angle_alpha   90.00
_cell.angle_beta   90.00
_cell.angle_gamma   90.00
#
_symmetry.space_group_name_H-M   'P 1'
#
loop_
_entity.id
_entity.type
_entity.pdbx_description
1 polymer ?
#
loop_
_entity_poly.entity_id
_entity_poly.type
_entity_poly.pdbx_seq_one_letter_code
_entity_poly.pdbx_strand_id
1 'polypeptide(L)'
;RIPYRSITEVTVVAPGGRPWRLWGVGMPGLLWGDFRWKEVAPNLRLYATRTQPLVLVRAGRVTYGLSPADPERFTAALRRRLGQ
;
A
#
# COMPACT_ATOMS: atom_id res chain seq x y z
N ARG A 1 -0.76 12.47 -3.66
CA ARG A 1 0.34 12.85 -2.73
C ARG A 1 0.01 12.34 -1.33
N ILE A 2 0.94 11.67 -0.64
CA ILE A 2 0.79 11.20 0.76
C ILE A 2 1.63 12.14 1.65
N PRO A 3 1.04 12.92 2.57
CA PRO A 3 1.81 13.79 3.47
C PRO A 3 2.64 12.98 4.48
N TYR A 4 3.96 13.19 4.55
CA TYR A 4 4.84 12.43 5.47
C TYR A 4 4.39 12.49 6.93
N ARG A 5 3.99 13.67 7.42
CA ARG A 5 3.47 13.87 8.79
C ARG A 5 2.22 13.06 9.14
N SER A 6 1.50 12.56 8.14
CA SER A 6 0.31 11.74 8.36
C SER A 6 0.63 10.25 8.42
N ILE A 7 1.84 9.84 8.03
CA ILE A 7 2.24 8.44 8.01
C ILE A 7 2.54 7.99 9.44
N THR A 8 1.75 7.05 9.93
CA THR A 8 1.88 6.51 11.28
C THR A 8 2.54 5.14 11.28
N GLU A 9 2.51 4.42 10.15
CA GLU A 9 2.96 3.04 10.06
C GLU A 9 3.41 2.70 8.64
N VAL A 10 4.51 1.94 8.54
CA VAL A 10 5.02 1.39 7.28
C VAL A 10 5.39 -0.07 7.48
N THR A 11 4.74 -0.96 6.74
CA THR A 11 4.90 -2.42 6.84
C THR A 11 4.99 -3.06 5.46
N VAL A 12 5.88 -4.05 5.32
CA VAL A 12 5.93 -4.92 4.14
C VAL A 12 5.10 -6.15 4.45
N VAL A 13 4.17 -6.47 3.58
CA VAL A 13 3.28 -7.61 3.74
C VAL A 13 3.24 -8.45 2.47
N ALA A 14 2.88 -9.71 2.64
CA ALA A 14 2.70 -10.65 1.55
C ALA A 14 1.27 -11.23 1.64
N PRO A 15 0.24 -10.43 1.31
CA PRO A 15 -1.14 -10.73 1.64
C PRO A 15 -1.72 -11.82 0.74
N GLY A 16 -2.61 -12.63 1.30
CA GLY A 16 -3.35 -13.64 0.58
C GLY A 16 -4.59 -13.08 -0.13
N GLY A 17 -5.17 -13.90 -1.01
CA GLY A 17 -6.41 -13.58 -1.70
C GLY A 17 -6.30 -12.43 -2.70
N ARG A 18 -7.44 -11.76 -2.97
CA ARG A 18 -7.53 -10.66 -3.92
C ARG A 18 -8.32 -9.48 -3.33
N PRO A 19 -7.90 -8.24 -3.60
CA PRO A 19 -8.66 -7.07 -3.18
C PRO A 19 -9.96 -6.94 -3.98
N TRP A 20 -11.01 -6.46 -3.34
CA TRP A 20 -12.28 -6.09 -3.97
C TRP A 20 -12.22 -4.65 -4.45
N ARG A 21 -12.45 -4.42 -5.75
CA ARG A 21 -12.41 -3.06 -6.33
C ARG A 21 -13.67 -2.28 -5.98
N LEU A 22 -13.51 -1.11 -5.38
CA LEU A 22 -14.59 -0.16 -5.15
C LEU A 22 -14.62 0.91 -6.24
N TRP A 23 -13.45 1.42 -6.62
CA TRP A 23 -13.29 2.42 -7.68
C TRP A 23 -11.89 2.35 -8.33
N GLY A 24 -11.80 2.74 -9.60
CA GLY A 24 -10.53 2.80 -10.35
C GLY A 24 -10.29 1.62 -11.31
N VAL A 25 -9.02 1.32 -11.57
CA VAL A 25 -8.56 0.35 -12.57
C VAL A 25 -8.10 -0.93 -11.89
N GLY A 26 -8.53 -2.06 -12.44
CA GLY A 26 -8.10 -3.39 -12.02
C GLY A 26 -7.94 -4.29 -13.24
N MET A 27 -6.70 -4.54 -13.63
CA MET A 27 -6.29 -5.40 -14.73
C MET A 27 -5.21 -6.38 -14.26
N PRO A 28 -4.96 -7.49 -14.97
CA PRO A 28 -3.80 -8.33 -14.69
C PRO A 28 -2.52 -7.49 -14.69
N GLY A 29 -1.82 -7.46 -13.56
CA GLY A 29 -0.59 -6.68 -13.42
C GLY A 29 -0.77 -5.17 -13.15
N LEU A 30 -2.00 -4.68 -12.91
CA LEU A 30 -2.24 -3.29 -12.50
C LEU A 30 -3.50 -3.14 -11.64
N LEU A 31 -3.32 -2.69 -10.41
CA LEU A 31 -4.36 -2.30 -9.47
C LEU A 31 -4.14 -0.85 -9.05
N TRP A 32 -5.06 0.03 -9.43
CA TRP A 32 -4.97 1.46 -9.18
C TRP A 32 -6.32 2.06 -8.79
N GLY A 33 -6.47 2.54 -7.55
CA GLY A 33 -7.70 3.16 -7.08
C GLY A 33 -8.08 2.76 -5.65
N ASP A 34 -9.38 2.79 -5.35
CA ASP A 34 -9.93 2.45 -4.04
C ASP A 34 -10.41 0.99 -4.02
N PHE A 35 -9.92 0.24 -3.05
CA PHE A 35 -10.15 -1.18 -2.87
C PHE A 35 -10.48 -1.47 -1.40
N ARG A 36 -11.15 -2.60 -1.20
CA ARG A 36 -11.33 -3.22 0.11
C ARG A 36 -10.63 -4.56 0.11
N TRP A 37 -9.79 -4.82 1.09
CA TRP A 37 -9.11 -6.10 1.20
C TRP A 37 -9.12 -6.53 2.66
N LYS A 38 -10.01 -7.46 2.99
CA LYS A 38 -10.33 -7.80 4.39
C LYS A 38 -9.10 -8.22 5.21
N GLU A 39 -8.14 -8.92 4.58
CA GLU A 39 -6.89 -9.37 5.20
C GLU A 39 -5.86 -8.24 5.40
N VAL A 40 -6.06 -7.07 4.78
CA VAL A 40 -5.09 -5.98 4.72
C VAL A 40 -5.64 -4.71 5.35
N ALA A 41 -6.69 -4.14 4.74
CA ALA A 41 -7.35 -2.93 5.22
C ALA A 41 -8.76 -2.76 4.62
N PRO A 42 -9.73 -2.22 5.39
CA PRO A 42 -11.06 -1.93 4.89
C PRO A 42 -11.08 -0.74 3.90
N ASN A 43 -10.16 0.22 4.05
CA ASN A 43 -10.02 1.41 3.21
C ASN A 43 -8.62 1.44 2.58
N LEU A 44 -8.46 0.78 1.42
CA LEU A 44 -7.17 0.60 0.77
C LEU A 44 -7.10 1.39 -0.54
N ARG A 45 -6.19 2.35 -0.63
CA ARG A 45 -5.78 2.93 -1.91
C ARG A 45 -4.62 2.14 -2.47
N LEU A 46 -4.89 1.37 -3.52
CA LEU A 46 -3.91 0.46 -4.09
C LEU A 46 -3.26 1.11 -5.31
N TYR A 47 -1.93 1.04 -5.37
CA TYR A 47 -1.09 1.43 -6.49
C TYR A 47 -0.06 0.31 -6.67
N ALA A 48 -0.54 -0.81 -7.21
CA ALA A 48 0.23 -2.04 -7.23
C ALA A 48 0.17 -2.71 -8.60
N THR A 49 1.33 -3.05 -9.16
CA THR A 49 1.43 -3.95 -10.31
C THR A 49 1.46 -5.41 -9.89
N ARG A 50 1.93 -5.68 -8.66
CA ARG A 50 1.93 -7.00 -8.03
C ARG A 50 1.41 -6.88 -6.60
N THR A 51 0.67 -7.88 -6.16
CA THR A 51 0.12 -7.93 -4.81
C THR A 51 1.08 -8.52 -3.77
N GLN A 52 2.22 -9.06 -4.22
CA GLN A 52 3.18 -9.74 -3.34
C GLN A 52 4.61 -9.55 -3.87
N PRO A 53 5.55 -9.01 -3.07
CA PRO A 53 5.35 -8.29 -1.80
C PRO A 53 4.70 -6.89 -2.00
N LEU A 54 3.97 -6.41 -0.98
CA LEU A 54 3.29 -5.12 -0.97
C LEU A 54 3.75 -4.28 0.23
N VAL A 55 4.06 -3.00 0.01
CA VAL A 55 4.33 -2.03 1.07
C VAL A 55 3.03 -1.33 1.45
N LEU A 56 2.62 -1.46 2.70
CA LEU A 56 1.52 -0.71 3.28
C LEU A 56 2.04 0.55 3.96
N VAL A 57 1.37 1.66 3.69
CA VAL A 57 1.60 2.95 4.34
C VAL A 57 0.27 3.38 4.94
N ARG A 58 0.18 3.40 6.27
CA ARG A 58 -0.99 3.92 6.96
C ARG A 58 -0.84 5.43 7.14
N ALA A 59 -1.79 6.19 6.60
CA ALA A 59 -1.81 7.64 6.76
C ALA A 59 -3.20 8.13 7.18
N GLY A 60 -3.35 8.44 8.47
CA GLY A 60 -4.65 8.76 9.07
C GLY A 60 -5.66 7.61 8.94
N ARG A 61 -6.78 7.86 8.23
CA ARG A 61 -7.87 6.88 8.01
C ARG A 61 -7.71 6.03 6.75
N VAL A 62 -6.69 6.31 5.94
CA VAL A 62 -6.47 5.64 4.65
C VAL A 62 -5.21 4.79 4.72
N THR A 63 -5.29 3.57 4.18
CA THR A 63 -4.11 2.72 3.97
C THR A 63 -3.74 2.79 2.50
N TYR A 64 -2.47 3.00 2.18
CA TYR A 64 -1.94 2.98 0.83
C TYR A 64 -1.17 1.67 0.63
N GLY A 65 -1.51 0.91 -0.41
CA GLY A 65 -0.74 -0.26 -0.82
C GLY A 65 0.09 0.06 -2.05
N LEU A 66 1.41 -0.13 -1.96
CA LEU A 66 2.36 0.14 -3.03
C LEU A 66 3.15 -1.12 -3.37
N SER A 67 3.44 -1.37 -4.65
CA SER A 67 4.33 -2.46 -5.07
C SER A 67 5.64 -1.90 -5.66
N PRO A 68 6.53 -1.32 -4.84
CA PRO A 68 7.85 -0.90 -5.32
C PRO A 68 8.68 -2.10 -5.81
N ALA A 69 9.62 -1.85 -6.71
CA ALA A 69 10.53 -2.89 -7.20
C ALA A 69 11.44 -3.47 -6.10
N ASP A 70 11.76 -2.66 -5.10
CA ASP A 70 12.57 -3.01 -3.93
C ASP A 70 11.85 -2.52 -2.66
N PRO A 71 10.97 -3.35 -2.06
CA PRO A 71 10.19 -3.02 -0.87
C PRO A 71 11.03 -2.66 0.35
N GLU A 72 12.14 -3.35 0.55
CA GLU A 72 13.03 -3.20 1.70
C GLU A 72 13.74 -1.85 1.64
N ARG A 73 14.37 -1.53 0.51
CA ARG A 73 15.04 -0.24 0.30
C ARG A 73 14.06 0.92 0.32
N PHE A 74 12.86 0.73 -0.24
CA PHE A 74 11.81 1.74 -0.18
C PHE A 74 11.39 2.02 1.27
N THR A 75 11.12 0.96 2.04
CA THR A 75 10.71 1.07 3.45
C THR A 75 11.80 1.73 4.30
N ALA A 76 13.07 1.34 4.11
CA ALA A 76 14.20 1.92 4.82
C ALA A 76 14.36 3.42 4.52
N ALA A 77 14.27 3.81 3.24
CA ALA A 77 14.34 5.22 2.84
C ALA A 77 13.17 6.04 3.40
N LEU A 78 11.97 5.44 3.46
CA LEU A 78 10.79 6.09 4.01
C LEU A 78 10.91 6.28 5.53
N ARG A 79 11.29 5.24 6.29
CA ARG A 79 11.49 5.31 7.75
C ARG A 79 12.52 6.36 8.14
N ARG A 80 13.68 6.39 7.46
CA ARG A 80 14.69 7.43 7.64
C ARG A 80 14.12 8.84 7.47
N ARG A 81 13.19 9.04 6.53
CA ARG A 81 12.55 10.34 6.29
C ARG A 81 11.46 10.68 7.31
N LEU A 82 10.91 9.67 7.98
CA LEU A 82 9.96 9.82 9.10
C LEU A 82 10.67 10.02 10.45
N GLY A 83 11.98 9.80 10.52
CA GLY A 83 12.73 9.82 11.79
C GLY A 83 12.51 8.58 12.65
N GLN A 84 12.16 7.46 12.02
CA GLN A 84 11.97 6.13 12.62
C GLN A 84 13.14 5.20 12.32
#